data_AF-A0AAN7UPM8-F1
#
_entry.id   AF-A0AAN7UPM8-F1
#
_cell.length_a   1.000
_cell.length_b   1.000
_cell.length_c   1.000
_cell.angle_alpha   90.00
_cell.angle_beta   90.00
_cell.angle_gamma   90.00
#
_symmetry.space_group_name_H-M   'P 1'
#
loop_
_entity.id
_entity.type
_entity.pdbx_description
1 polymer ?
#
loop_
_entity_poly.entity_id
_entity_poly.type
_entity_poly.pdbx_seq_one_letter_code
_entity_poly.pdbx_strand_id
1 'polypeptide(L)'
;MNVNAISPAVTAREAIKGFQELEAQGKLGPGGGTYLFTGNALNDKPISGLFTLGVGKSATAATVEYLARTAYNDKPYRFVSITFSTANYRQTEASKEIENLHCSSFYYVDERESNGRPMYKGVNGDAHADVFFQLAQDPKQGPWQYTFSRDNGYAVFPKDFP
;
A
#
# COMPACT_ATOMS: atom_id res chain seq x y z
N MET A 1 -9.36 -3.72 -17.84
CA MET A 1 -9.60 -4.13 -16.44
C MET A 1 -8.59 -5.14 -15.91
N ASN A 2 -8.05 -6.06 -16.73
CA ASN A 2 -7.11 -7.09 -16.26
C ASN A 2 -5.90 -6.51 -15.50
N VAL A 3 -5.21 -5.53 -16.06
CA VAL A 3 -3.96 -4.99 -15.48
C VAL A 3 -4.18 -4.12 -14.24
N ASN A 4 -5.20 -3.26 -14.25
CA ASN A 4 -5.39 -2.24 -13.19
C ASN A 4 -6.41 -2.63 -12.12
N ALA A 5 -7.04 -3.82 -12.21
CA ALA A 5 -8.01 -4.30 -11.22
C ALA A 5 -7.75 -5.75 -10.83
N ILE A 6 -7.66 -6.66 -11.82
CA ILE A 6 -7.51 -8.10 -11.55
C ILE A 6 -6.09 -8.44 -11.08
N SER A 7 -5.06 -7.99 -11.79
CA SER A 7 -3.66 -8.25 -11.40
C SER A 7 -3.34 -7.76 -9.98
N PRO A 8 -3.74 -6.55 -9.54
CA PRO A 8 -3.52 -6.11 -8.16
C PRO A 8 -4.28 -6.95 -7.13
N ALA A 9 -5.51 -7.38 -7.44
CA ALA A 9 -6.27 -8.23 -6.53
C ALA A 9 -5.64 -9.62 -6.39
N VAL A 10 -5.19 -10.21 -7.50
CA VAL A 10 -4.43 -11.47 -7.49
C VAL A 10 -3.11 -11.31 -6.76
N THR A 11 -2.39 -10.21 -7.00
CA THR A 11 -1.10 -9.93 -6.33
C THR A 11 -1.32 -9.79 -4.82
N ALA A 12 -2.33 -9.04 -4.37
CA ALA A 12 -2.65 -8.94 -2.96
C ALA A 12 -2.95 -10.31 -2.33
N ARG A 13 -3.73 -11.16 -3.02
CA ARG A 13 -4.03 -12.53 -2.57
C ARG A 13 -2.80 -13.42 -2.49
N GLU A 14 -1.96 -13.45 -3.52
CA GLU A 14 -0.75 -14.29 -3.53
C GLU A 14 0.29 -13.77 -2.55
N ALA A 15 0.38 -12.44 -2.40
CA ALA A 15 1.20 -11.83 -1.38
C ALA A 15 0.77 -12.39 -0.02
N ILE A 16 -0.51 -12.26 0.38
CA ILE A 16 -1.09 -12.81 1.63
C ILE A 16 -0.72 -14.29 1.87
N LYS A 17 -0.65 -15.13 0.84
CA LYS A 17 -0.23 -16.53 1.01
C LYS A 17 1.24 -16.67 1.34
N GLY A 18 2.15 -16.09 0.56
CA GLY A 18 3.60 -16.23 0.79
C GLY A 18 4.00 -15.66 2.16
N PHE A 19 3.30 -14.63 2.53
CA PHE A 19 3.24 -14.01 3.82
C PHE A 19 2.81 -14.94 4.98
N GLN A 20 1.71 -15.67 4.85
CA GLN A 20 1.33 -16.74 5.81
C GLN A 20 2.38 -17.86 5.87
N GLU A 21 2.97 -18.22 4.75
CA GLU A 21 4.04 -19.23 4.69
C GLU A 21 5.31 -18.79 5.43
N LEU A 22 5.69 -17.51 5.30
CA LEU A 22 6.84 -16.94 6.01
C LEU A 22 6.62 -16.89 7.53
N GLU A 23 5.40 -16.59 7.96
CA GLU A 23 5.03 -16.65 9.38
C GLU A 23 5.11 -18.09 9.91
N ALA A 24 4.53 -19.06 9.20
CA ALA A 24 4.59 -20.47 9.56
C ALA A 24 6.04 -21.00 9.68
N GLN A 25 6.97 -20.40 8.92
CA GLN A 25 8.39 -20.73 8.95
C GLN A 25 9.19 -19.95 10.02
N GLY A 26 8.56 -19.03 10.76
CA GLY A 26 9.24 -18.16 11.72
C GLY A 26 10.27 -17.21 11.07
N LYS A 27 10.17 -16.98 9.75
CA LYS A 27 11.09 -16.12 8.99
C LYS A 27 10.57 -14.70 8.82
N LEU A 28 9.39 -14.42 9.35
CA LEU A 28 8.79 -13.10 9.32
C LEU A 28 9.47 -12.22 10.38
N GLY A 29 10.02 -11.08 9.95
CA GLY A 29 10.69 -10.15 10.86
C GLY A 29 9.72 -9.51 11.87
N PRO A 30 10.22 -8.82 12.92
CA PRO A 30 9.40 -8.21 13.97
C PRO A 30 8.42 -7.15 13.44
N GLY A 31 8.76 -6.49 12.33
CA GLY A 31 7.90 -5.54 11.62
C GLY A 31 6.94 -6.18 10.61
N GLY A 32 6.99 -7.50 10.42
CA GLY A 32 6.43 -8.29 9.31
C GLY A 32 6.41 -7.63 7.92
N GLY A 33 5.55 -6.64 7.68
CA GLY A 33 5.49 -5.87 6.45
C GLY A 33 4.18 -5.15 6.07
N THR A 34 4.13 -4.70 4.82
CA THR A 34 3.09 -3.83 4.28
C THR A 34 2.74 -4.01 2.78
N TYR A 35 1.52 -4.41 2.42
CA TYR A 35 1.17 -4.51 1.00
C TYR A 35 0.91 -3.09 0.47
N LEU A 36 1.76 -2.65 -0.45
CA LEU A 36 1.71 -1.31 -1.04
C LEU A 36 1.21 -1.40 -2.48
N PHE A 37 0.14 -0.69 -2.78
CA PHE A 37 -0.31 -0.51 -4.15
C PHE A 37 -0.18 0.96 -4.59
N THR A 38 0.57 1.19 -5.66
CA THR A 38 0.70 2.51 -6.29
C THR A 38 -0.60 2.87 -7.03
N GLY A 39 -1.41 3.65 -6.34
CA GLY A 39 -2.65 4.23 -6.79
C GLY A 39 -2.48 5.53 -7.58
N ASN A 40 -3.61 6.18 -7.87
CA ASN A 40 -3.66 7.56 -8.33
C ASN A 40 -5.02 8.16 -7.97
N ALA A 41 -5.22 9.41 -8.39
CA ALA A 41 -6.42 10.15 -8.06
C ALA A 41 -7.77 9.57 -8.49
N LEU A 42 -7.78 8.67 -9.47
CA LEU A 42 -8.99 8.26 -10.17
C LEU A 42 -9.90 7.35 -9.34
N ASN A 43 -9.45 6.88 -8.17
CA ASN A 43 -10.32 6.19 -7.22
C ASN A 43 -11.38 7.13 -6.62
N ASP A 44 -11.05 8.41 -6.43
CA ASP A 44 -11.92 9.43 -5.84
C ASP A 44 -12.32 10.54 -6.82
N LYS A 45 -11.46 10.86 -7.80
CA LYS A 45 -11.65 11.94 -8.77
C LYS A 45 -11.89 11.37 -10.17
N PRO A 46 -13.13 11.01 -10.54
CA PRO A 46 -13.40 10.52 -11.88
C PRO A 46 -13.12 11.61 -12.92
N ILE A 47 -12.37 11.26 -13.95
CA ILE A 47 -12.04 12.15 -15.08
C ILE A 47 -12.65 11.54 -16.33
N SER A 48 -13.49 12.32 -17.04
CA SER A 48 -14.29 11.82 -18.17
C SER A 48 -13.46 11.07 -19.22
N GLY A 49 -12.29 11.60 -19.62
CA GLY A 49 -11.40 10.94 -20.59
C GLY A 49 -10.64 9.72 -20.08
N LEU A 50 -10.72 9.42 -18.78
CA LEU A 50 -10.01 8.31 -18.12
C LEU A 50 -10.98 7.38 -17.36
N PHE A 51 -12.26 7.35 -17.76
CA PHE A 51 -13.31 6.62 -17.05
C PHE A 51 -12.95 5.15 -16.80
N THR A 52 -12.53 4.40 -17.83
CA THR A 52 -12.19 2.97 -17.70
C THR A 52 -10.96 2.73 -16.82
N LEU A 53 -10.02 3.68 -16.81
CA LEU A 53 -8.87 3.66 -15.90
C LEU A 53 -9.32 3.91 -14.46
N GLY A 54 -10.24 4.84 -14.25
CA GLY A 54 -10.86 5.11 -12.94
C GLY A 54 -11.61 3.91 -12.40
N VAL A 55 -12.44 3.25 -13.21
CA VAL A 55 -13.10 1.99 -12.82
C VAL A 55 -12.09 0.94 -12.36
N GLY A 56 -10.94 0.83 -13.04
CA GLY A 56 -9.85 -0.04 -12.62
C GLY A 56 -9.27 0.33 -11.26
N LYS A 57 -8.89 1.59 -11.08
CA LYS A 57 -8.27 2.10 -9.85
C LYS A 57 -9.23 2.07 -8.65
N SER A 58 -10.52 2.35 -8.84
CA SER A 58 -11.54 2.19 -7.80
C SER A 58 -11.72 0.74 -7.38
N ALA A 59 -11.68 -0.22 -8.32
CA ALA A 59 -11.78 -1.64 -7.99
C ALA A 59 -10.60 -2.12 -7.14
N THR A 60 -9.37 -1.67 -7.44
CA THR A 60 -8.22 -1.98 -6.58
C THR A 60 -8.29 -1.25 -5.24
N ALA A 61 -8.71 0.01 -5.19
CA ALA A 61 -8.90 0.73 -3.94
C ALA A 61 -9.90 -0.01 -3.02
N ALA A 62 -11.04 -0.47 -3.55
CA ALA A 62 -12.01 -1.27 -2.81
C ALA A 62 -11.42 -2.60 -2.29
N THR A 63 -10.56 -3.24 -3.08
CA THR A 63 -9.85 -4.46 -2.65
C THR A 63 -8.92 -4.16 -1.48
N VAL A 64 -8.09 -3.12 -1.58
CA VAL A 64 -7.16 -2.70 -0.53
C VAL A 64 -7.91 -2.29 0.74
N GLU A 65 -9.00 -1.52 0.60
CA GLU A 65 -9.85 -1.14 1.73
C GLU A 65 -10.46 -2.34 2.44
N TYR A 66 -11.01 -3.30 1.70
CA TYR A 66 -11.57 -4.52 2.27
C TYR A 66 -10.51 -5.32 3.05
N LEU A 67 -9.29 -5.43 2.51
CA LEU A 67 -8.18 -6.10 3.17
C LEU A 67 -7.75 -5.35 4.44
N ALA A 68 -7.63 -4.03 4.36
CA ALA A 68 -7.21 -3.17 5.46
C ALA A 68 -8.22 -3.14 6.62
N ARG A 69 -9.52 -2.98 6.30
CA ARG A 69 -10.57 -2.72 7.29
C ARG A 69 -11.33 -3.95 7.74
N THR A 70 -11.48 -4.97 6.89
CA THR A 70 -12.46 -6.04 7.13
C THR A 70 -11.79 -7.40 7.28
N ALA A 71 -10.89 -7.77 6.37
CA ALA A 71 -10.37 -9.14 6.34
C ALA A 71 -9.24 -9.40 7.34
N TYR A 72 -8.44 -8.36 7.65
CA TYR A 72 -7.21 -8.48 8.43
C TYR A 72 -7.05 -7.43 9.53
N ASN A 73 -8.12 -6.68 9.87
CA ASN A 73 -8.10 -5.71 10.97
C ASN A 73 -7.70 -6.34 12.32
N ASP A 74 -7.97 -7.64 12.48
CA ASP A 74 -7.77 -8.37 13.74
C ASP A 74 -6.71 -9.49 13.62
N LYS A 75 -6.02 -9.60 12.48
CA LYS A 75 -5.06 -10.68 12.19
C LYS A 75 -3.62 -10.15 12.14
N PRO A 76 -2.63 -10.88 12.71
CA PRO A 76 -1.30 -10.37 13.04
C PRO A 76 -0.32 -10.39 11.84
N TYR A 77 -0.75 -9.90 10.69
CA TYR A 77 -0.14 -10.27 9.42
C TYR A 77 0.47 -9.06 8.71
N ARG A 78 1.71 -8.72 9.05
CA ARG A 78 2.41 -7.62 8.41
C ARG A 78 3.26 -8.17 7.25
N PHE A 79 3.18 -7.58 6.05
CA PHE A 79 3.62 -8.04 4.73
C PHE A 79 4.08 -7.11 3.57
N VAL A 80 5.39 -6.84 3.30
CA VAL A 80 5.89 -5.81 2.31
C VAL A 80 5.83 -6.30 0.86
N SER A 81 5.11 -5.61 -0.03
CA SER A 81 5.21 -5.85 -1.49
C SER A 81 5.63 -4.58 -2.23
N ILE A 82 6.86 -4.58 -2.74
CA ILE A 82 7.38 -3.61 -3.70
C ILE A 82 7.82 -4.42 -4.92
N THR A 83 7.20 -4.19 -6.08
CA THR A 83 7.57 -4.90 -7.32
C THR A 83 8.83 -4.28 -7.91
N PHE A 84 10.01 -4.82 -7.57
CA PHE A 84 11.21 -4.69 -8.38
C PHE A 84 12.01 -6.01 -8.41
N SER A 85 12.60 -6.25 -9.57
CA SER A 85 13.37 -7.45 -9.94
C SER A 85 14.73 -7.51 -9.23
N THR A 86 15.01 -8.68 -8.65
CA THR A 86 16.29 -9.31 -8.25
C THR A 86 17.06 -8.93 -6.97
N ALA A 87 17.34 -9.99 -6.19
CA ALA A 87 18.60 -10.42 -5.51
C ALA A 87 18.86 -10.13 -4.00
N ASN A 88 18.83 -11.24 -3.22
CA ASN A 88 19.72 -11.74 -2.12
C ASN A 88 20.26 -10.82 -0.99
N TYR A 89 20.03 -11.18 0.30
CA TYR A 89 21.07 -11.53 1.33
C TYR A 89 20.47 -12.02 2.70
N ARG A 90 21.34 -12.56 3.57
CA ARG A 90 21.17 -13.47 4.74
C ARG A 90 20.66 -12.90 6.09
N GLN A 91 20.15 -13.85 6.89
CA GLN A 91 19.79 -13.94 8.34
C GLN A 91 20.70 -13.25 9.37
N THR A 92 20.13 -12.81 10.51
CA THR A 92 20.25 -13.47 11.86
C THR A 92 19.40 -12.83 12.97
N GLU A 93 18.93 -13.71 13.86
CA GLU A 93 18.40 -13.65 15.25
C GLU A 93 18.07 -12.31 15.96
N ALA A 94 16.81 -12.18 16.40
CA ALA A 94 16.42 -11.65 17.72
C ALA A 94 14.92 -11.92 17.97
N SER A 95 14.60 -13.05 18.59
CA SER A 95 13.23 -13.56 18.82
C SER A 95 12.76 -13.43 20.29
N LYS A 96 13.10 -12.34 20.97
CA LYS A 96 12.58 -12.07 22.32
C LYS A 96 12.27 -10.60 22.51
N GLU A 97 11.06 -10.22 22.11
CA GLU A 97 10.21 -9.25 22.80
C GLU A 97 8.83 -9.28 22.15
N ILE A 98 8.03 -10.26 22.60
CA ILE A 98 6.59 -10.32 22.35
C ILE A 98 5.95 -9.54 23.49
N GLU A 99 5.56 -8.29 23.22
CA GLU A 99 4.46 -7.59 23.91
C GLU A 99 4.19 -6.23 23.24
N ASN A 100 3.40 -6.23 22.16
CA ASN A 100 2.33 -5.25 21.90
C ASN A 100 1.85 -5.29 20.45
N LEU A 101 0.61 -5.75 20.22
CA LEU A 101 -0.35 -5.28 19.19
C LEU A 101 0.18 -4.92 17.79
N HIS A 102 0.03 -5.82 16.81
CA HIS A 102 0.67 -5.67 15.51
C HIS A 102 -0.27 -6.02 14.33
N CYS A 103 -1.06 -5.03 13.88
CA CYS A 103 -2.01 -5.11 12.77
C CYS A 103 -1.34 -5.15 11.39
N SER A 104 -1.96 -5.85 10.43
CA SER A 104 -1.61 -5.81 8.99
C SER A 104 -1.77 -4.43 8.36
N SER A 105 -0.79 -4.01 7.55
CA SER A 105 -0.81 -2.74 6.83
C SER A 105 -1.02 -2.93 5.31
N PHE A 106 -2.12 -2.41 4.77
CA PHE A 106 -2.50 -2.40 3.36
C PHE A 106 -2.74 -0.96 2.92
N TYR A 107 -1.94 -0.46 1.98
CA TYR A 107 -2.05 0.92 1.53
C TYR A 107 -2.31 1.05 0.03
N TYR A 108 -3.23 1.94 -0.29
CA TYR A 108 -3.41 2.56 -1.59
C TYR A 108 -2.68 3.90 -1.54
N VAL A 109 -1.51 3.97 -2.18
CA VAL A 109 -0.64 5.15 -2.10
C VAL A 109 -0.78 5.99 -3.34
N ASP A 110 -1.02 7.29 -3.17
CA ASP A 110 -1.40 8.20 -4.24
C ASP A 110 -0.65 9.54 -4.12
N GLU A 111 0.19 9.84 -5.12
CA GLU A 111 0.90 11.11 -5.21
C GLU A 111 -0.01 12.19 -5.82
N ARG A 112 -0.10 13.33 -5.14
CA ARG A 112 -0.85 14.52 -5.56
C ARG A 112 0.06 15.73 -5.62
N GLU A 113 -0.39 16.71 -6.40
CA GLU A 113 0.13 18.07 -6.26
C GLU A 113 -0.19 18.60 -4.86
N SER A 114 0.57 19.60 -4.40
CA SER A 114 0.37 20.23 -3.08
C SER A 114 -1.03 20.85 -2.91
N ASN A 115 -1.71 21.15 -4.02
CA ASN A 115 -3.08 21.66 -4.08
C ASN A 115 -4.17 20.54 -4.13
N GLY A 116 -3.79 19.26 -4.13
CA GLY A 116 -4.71 18.11 -4.18
C GLY A 116 -5.15 17.65 -5.58
N ARG A 117 -4.66 18.31 -6.64
CA ARG A 117 -4.90 17.88 -8.02
C ARG A 117 -4.18 16.56 -8.32
N PRO A 118 -4.70 15.75 -9.25
CA PRO A 118 -4.00 14.57 -9.73
C PRO A 118 -2.59 14.92 -10.23
N MET A 119 -1.60 14.11 -9.87
CA MET A 119 -0.24 14.28 -10.39
C MET A 119 -0.17 13.79 -11.85
N TYR A 120 -0.31 14.72 -12.80
CA TYR A 120 -0.21 14.41 -14.23
C TYR A 120 1.24 14.42 -14.74
N LYS A 121 2.06 15.33 -14.21
CA LYS A 121 3.46 15.53 -14.58
C LYS A 121 4.24 15.84 -13.31
N GLY A 122 5.41 15.23 -13.15
CA GLY A 122 6.27 15.49 -11.99
C GLY A 122 6.20 14.43 -10.88
N VAL A 123 5.71 13.22 -11.20
CA VAL A 123 5.83 12.04 -10.32
C VAL A 123 7.26 11.90 -9.84
N ASN A 124 7.45 11.75 -8.54
CA ASN A 124 8.77 11.73 -7.93
C ASN A 124 9.08 10.35 -7.30
N GLY A 125 10.03 9.63 -7.92
CA GLY A 125 10.41 8.29 -7.48
C GLY A 125 11.02 8.24 -6.07
N ASP A 126 11.80 9.25 -5.69
CA ASP A 126 12.46 9.31 -4.39
C ASP A 126 11.44 9.55 -3.27
N ALA A 127 10.50 10.48 -3.47
CA ALA A 127 9.41 10.73 -2.53
C ALA A 127 8.51 9.49 -2.38
N HIS A 128 8.27 8.76 -3.47
CA HIS A 128 7.59 7.46 -3.42
C HIS A 128 8.38 6.43 -2.60
N ALA A 129 9.70 6.33 -2.80
CA ALA A 129 10.55 5.40 -2.06
C ALA A 129 10.57 5.72 -0.56
N ASP A 130 10.68 7.00 -0.19
CA ASP A 130 10.66 7.44 1.20
C ASP A 130 9.32 7.13 1.88
N VAL A 131 8.20 7.41 1.21
CA VAL A 131 6.86 7.08 1.73
C VAL A 131 6.69 5.58 1.86
N PHE A 132 7.10 4.80 0.86
CA PHE A 132 7.01 3.33 0.94
C PHE A 132 7.87 2.77 2.06
N PHE A 133 9.06 3.31 2.26
CA PHE A 133 9.96 2.92 3.34
C PHE A 133 9.34 3.25 4.69
N GLN A 134 8.79 4.45 4.85
CA GLN A 134 8.10 4.86 6.07
C GLN A 134 6.91 3.94 6.39
N LEU A 135 6.05 3.68 5.41
CA LEU A 135 4.87 2.81 5.57
C LEU A 135 5.24 1.34 5.80
N ALA A 136 6.39 0.90 5.32
CA ALA A 136 6.92 -0.44 5.57
C ALA A 136 7.51 -0.58 6.97
N GLN A 137 8.02 0.51 7.55
CA GLN A 137 8.60 0.53 8.90
C GLN A 137 7.60 0.80 10.01
N ASP A 138 6.49 1.51 9.72
CA ASP A 138 5.52 1.90 10.74
C ASP A 138 4.88 0.64 11.37
N PRO A 139 5.01 0.45 12.70
CA PRO A 139 4.37 -0.67 13.38
C PRO A 139 2.84 -0.55 13.40
N LYS A 140 2.25 0.61 13.14
CA LYS A 140 0.80 0.80 13.13
C LYS A 140 0.31 0.99 11.70
N GLN A 141 -0.84 0.37 11.40
CA GLN A 141 -1.55 0.71 10.18
C GLN A 141 -2.07 2.14 10.29
N GLY A 142 -1.53 3.01 9.44
CA GLY A 142 -2.09 4.32 9.16
C GLY A 142 -3.35 4.23 8.28
N PRO A 143 -3.82 5.35 7.74
CA PRO A 143 -4.96 5.36 6.82
C PRO A 143 -4.67 4.50 5.59
N TRP A 144 -5.54 3.52 5.30
CA TRP A 144 -5.38 2.62 4.13
C TRP A 144 -5.26 3.40 2.82
N GLN A 145 -5.95 4.54 2.72
CA GLN A 145 -5.79 5.47 1.62
C GLN A 145 -4.75 6.52 2.01
N TYR A 146 -3.54 6.34 1.50
CA TYR A 146 -2.40 7.18 1.82
C TYR A 146 -2.11 8.14 0.66
N THR A 147 -2.67 9.34 0.76
CA THR A 147 -2.43 10.38 -0.24
C THR A 147 -1.34 11.31 0.26
N PHE A 148 -0.35 11.60 -0.59
CA PHE A 148 0.78 12.44 -0.22
C PHE A 148 1.15 13.39 -1.35
N SER A 149 1.88 14.45 -1.01
CA SER A 149 2.56 15.30 -1.97
C SER A 149 4.00 15.46 -1.54
N ARG A 150 4.91 15.68 -2.49
CA ARG A 150 6.34 15.89 -2.18
C ARG A 150 6.55 16.98 -1.13
N ASP A 151 5.80 18.07 -1.22
CA ASP A 151 6.06 19.27 -0.41
C ASP A 151 5.37 19.21 0.96
N ASN A 152 4.23 18.51 1.09
CA ASN A 152 3.45 18.45 2.33
C ASN A 152 3.53 17.10 3.06
N GLY A 153 4.14 16.07 2.46
CA GLY A 153 4.04 14.69 2.95
C GLY A 153 2.59 14.18 2.87
N TYR A 154 2.18 13.37 3.85
CA TYR A 154 0.80 12.86 3.96
C TYR A 154 -0.21 13.99 4.10
N ALA A 155 -1.23 14.00 3.25
CA ALA A 155 -2.30 14.98 3.27
C ALA A 155 -3.63 14.37 2.83
N VAL A 156 -4.72 14.77 3.49
CA VAL A 156 -6.08 14.43 3.10
C VAL A 156 -6.60 15.53 2.19
N PHE A 157 -6.96 15.18 0.96
CA PHE A 157 -7.49 16.11 -0.03
C PHE A 157 -9.01 15.96 -0.20
N PRO A 158 -9.74 17.05 -0.48
CA PRO A 158 -11.16 16.97 -0.82
C PRO A 158 -11.37 16.07 -2.05
N LYS A 159 -12.53 15.40 -2.11
CA LYS A 159 -12.89 14.56 -3.26
C LYS A 159 -13.24 15.40 -4.50
N ASP A 160 -13.75 16.60 -4.31
CA ASP A 160 -14.09 17.51 -5.41
C ASP A 160 -12.85 18.21 -5.98
N PHE A 161 -12.89 18.52 -7.28
CA PHE A 161 -11.87 19.39 -7.87
C PHE A 161 -11.99 20.79 -7.26
N PRO A 162 -10.87 21.44 -6.87
CA PRO A 162 -10.90 22.86 -6.56
C PRO A 162 -11.26 23.68 -7.80
#